data_AF-A0A1H9VCM7-F1
#
_entry.id   AF-A0A1H9VCM7-F1
#
_cell.length_a   1.000
_cell.length_b   1.000
_cell.length_c   1.000
_cell.angle_alpha   90.00
_cell.angle_beta   90.00
_cell.angle_gamma   90.00
#
_symmetry.space_group_name_H-M   'P 1'
#
loop_
_entity.id
_entity.type
_entity.pdbx_description
1 polymer ?
#
loop_
_entity_poly.entity_id
_entity_poly.type
_entity_poly.pdbx_seq_one_letter_code
_entity_poly.pdbx_strand_id
1 'polypeptide(L)'
;MADRWALAPAEDGGVELAPLGPGGLPAGPVVREADLARAVRERPDVTRWVWRSTAEVYPRLLATGVRVERCYDVEDAETLLLGHEGRSGEPRSAAAALARLRGGPVPPDPPQRAAAPGAQSSLFDAQDTAVRLPLDDLLAVYAEQQRRHERAEHPARMRLLTAAESAGMLVAAEMNRSGLPWSADVHRAVLHDLLGERYAGGGEPRRLAELAEEVSAAFGRRVRPDLPADVVKAFAQAGIRIRSTRRWEIESLDHPAVKPLIEYKKLYRVWVAHGWSWLQDWVRDGRFRPEFLAHGTVTGRWVTNGGGALQIPKVIRRAVVADPGWRLVVADADQMEPRVLAAISRDPGLMEVAGRASDLYQAVSDRAFSGDRAQAKLAVLGAVYGQTSGDGLKNLAALRRRFPRAVAYVDDAAKAGEEGRLVRTWLGRTCPPAAGTGDGATEEAGIPVHSNGLVGSDGLVDSGGTVAGDDVSDDRQWVPGYASTNARARGRFARNFVVQGSAADWALLLLAALRQACAGMEAELVFFQHDEVIVHCPEGEAEAVVAAIREASDLAGRLTFGETPVRFPFTTAVVECYADAK
;
A
#
# COMPACT_ATOMS: atom_id res chain seq x y z
N MET A 1 23.47 -21.18 -21.66
CA MET A 1 22.59 -20.21 -22.36
C MET A 1 22.51 -18.94 -21.53
N ALA A 2 22.05 -17.81 -22.08
CA ALA A 2 21.92 -16.57 -21.30
C ALA A 2 20.71 -16.68 -20.35
N ASP A 3 20.92 -16.38 -19.05
CA ASP A 3 19.89 -16.40 -17.99
C ASP A 3 18.89 -15.24 -18.08
N ARG A 4 19.23 -14.23 -18.89
CA ARG A 4 18.57 -12.95 -19.07
C ARG A 4 18.36 -12.64 -20.54
N TRP A 5 17.17 -12.17 -20.87
CA TRP A 5 16.81 -11.71 -22.22
C TRP A 5 16.04 -10.40 -22.16
N ALA A 6 16.31 -9.50 -23.10
CA ALA A 6 15.49 -8.33 -23.36
C ALA A 6 14.39 -8.64 -24.36
N LEU A 7 13.26 -7.94 -24.25
CA LEU A 7 12.08 -8.10 -25.06
C LEU A 7 11.43 -6.74 -25.36
N ALA A 8 11.18 -6.47 -26.64
CA ALA A 8 10.43 -5.31 -27.12
C ALA A 8 9.30 -5.74 -28.08
N PRO A 9 8.02 -5.41 -27.80
CA PRO A 9 6.94 -5.57 -28.78
C PRO A 9 7.13 -4.66 -29.99
N ALA A 10 6.86 -5.18 -31.19
CA ALA A 10 6.93 -4.43 -32.45
C ALA A 10 5.54 -4.12 -33.02
N GLU A 11 5.52 -3.29 -34.07
CA GLU A 11 4.30 -2.66 -34.58
C GLU A 11 3.33 -3.62 -35.28
N ASP A 12 3.87 -4.65 -35.92
CA ASP A 12 3.15 -5.73 -36.62
C ASP A 12 2.57 -6.80 -35.66
N GLY A 13 2.73 -6.62 -34.35
CA GLY A 13 2.34 -7.58 -33.31
C GLY A 13 3.43 -8.60 -32.94
N GLY A 14 4.51 -8.71 -33.72
CA GLY A 14 5.68 -9.53 -33.40
C GLY A 14 6.53 -8.96 -32.27
N VAL A 15 7.61 -9.65 -31.93
CA VAL A 15 8.50 -9.30 -30.81
C VAL A 15 9.97 -9.36 -31.22
N GLU A 16 10.75 -8.38 -30.79
CA GLU A 16 12.22 -8.38 -30.88
C GLU A 16 12.83 -8.83 -29.55
N LEU A 17 13.89 -9.64 -29.62
CA LEU A 17 14.52 -10.30 -28.50
C LEU A 17 16.04 -10.22 -28.58
N ALA A 18 16.73 -10.04 -27.45
CA ALA A 18 18.17 -10.20 -27.39
C ALA A 18 18.61 -10.91 -26.10
N PRO A 19 19.51 -11.91 -26.17
CA PRO A 19 20.16 -12.45 -24.97
C PRO A 19 21.06 -11.39 -24.34
N LEU A 20 21.12 -11.32 -23.02
CA LEU A 20 21.84 -10.27 -22.29
C LEU A 20 23.10 -10.80 -21.59
N GLY A 21 24.16 -10.02 -21.64
CA GLY A 21 25.36 -10.22 -20.84
C GLY A 21 25.22 -9.63 -19.43
N PRO A 22 26.17 -9.90 -18.51
CA PRO A 22 26.10 -9.43 -17.12
C PRO A 22 25.97 -7.91 -16.97
N GLY A 23 26.57 -7.13 -17.87
CA GLY A 23 26.51 -5.67 -17.91
C GLY A 23 25.28 -5.08 -18.63
N GLY A 24 24.31 -5.90 -19.03
CA GLY A 24 23.07 -5.46 -19.71
C GLY A 24 23.20 -5.14 -21.19
N LEU A 25 24.37 -5.37 -21.80
CA LEU A 25 24.57 -5.31 -23.25
C LEU A 25 24.12 -6.63 -23.93
N PRO A 26 23.73 -6.60 -25.22
CA PRO A 26 23.44 -7.82 -25.97
C PRO A 26 24.65 -8.78 -26.00
N ALA A 27 24.39 -10.06 -25.72
CA ALA A 27 25.35 -11.17 -25.74
C ALA A 27 25.23 -12.04 -27.01
N GLY A 28 24.44 -11.61 -27.98
CA GLY A 28 24.14 -12.33 -29.21
C GLY A 28 23.26 -11.49 -30.15
N PRO A 29 22.91 -12.00 -31.34
CA PRO A 29 22.11 -11.28 -32.31
C PRO A 29 20.67 -11.04 -31.80
N VAL A 30 20.04 -9.99 -32.32
CA VAL A 30 18.60 -9.77 -32.16
C VAL A 30 17.84 -10.87 -32.91
N VAL A 31 16.87 -11.48 -32.24
CA VAL A 31 15.97 -12.50 -32.79
C VAL A 31 14.56 -11.91 -32.90
N ARG A 32 13.87 -12.25 -33.98
CA ARG A 32 12.51 -11.83 -34.28
C ARG A 32 11.55 -13.00 -34.06
N GLU A 33 10.49 -12.80 -33.29
CA GLU A 33 9.41 -13.77 -33.09
C GLU A 33 8.07 -13.21 -33.54
N ALA A 34 7.16 -14.08 -33.98
CA ALA A 34 5.83 -13.68 -34.45
C ALA A 34 4.83 -13.39 -33.31
N ASP A 35 5.09 -13.86 -32.10
CA ASP A 35 4.19 -13.73 -30.95
C ASP A 35 4.95 -13.64 -29.62
N LEU A 36 4.39 -12.87 -28.69
CA LEU A 36 4.90 -12.62 -27.34
C LEU A 36 4.88 -13.86 -26.46
N ALA A 37 3.82 -14.66 -26.51
CA ALA A 37 3.72 -15.86 -25.69
C ALA A 37 4.65 -16.97 -26.20
N ARG A 38 4.76 -17.11 -27.52
CA ARG A 38 5.72 -18.00 -28.18
C ARG A 38 7.17 -17.65 -27.81
N ALA A 39 7.54 -16.36 -27.91
CA ALA A 39 8.86 -15.86 -27.57
C ALA A 39 9.35 -16.34 -26.18
N VAL A 40 8.46 -16.31 -25.19
CA VAL A 40 8.74 -16.77 -23.82
C VAL A 40 8.71 -18.30 -23.70
N ARG A 41 7.70 -18.98 -24.25
CA ARG A 41 7.57 -20.45 -24.14
C ARG A 41 8.73 -21.22 -24.77
N GLU A 42 9.29 -20.73 -25.87
CA GLU A 42 10.44 -21.36 -26.55
C GLU A 42 11.78 -21.12 -25.82
N ARG A 43 11.78 -20.39 -24.69
CA ARG A 43 12.96 -20.01 -23.92
C ARG A 43 12.80 -20.32 -22.42
N PRO A 44 12.54 -21.58 -22.03
CA PRO A 44 12.24 -21.97 -20.64
C PRO A 44 13.41 -21.75 -19.68
N ASP A 45 14.65 -21.74 -20.16
CA ASP A 45 15.86 -21.50 -19.34
C ASP A 45 16.05 -20.02 -18.94
N VAL A 46 15.15 -19.11 -19.36
CA VAL A 46 15.27 -17.67 -19.11
C VAL A 46 14.60 -17.29 -17.78
N THR A 47 15.43 -17.11 -16.76
CA THR A 47 14.99 -16.76 -15.40
C THR A 47 14.57 -15.30 -15.24
N ARG A 48 15.07 -14.38 -16.08
CA ARG A 48 14.73 -12.95 -16.02
C ARG A 48 14.53 -12.31 -17.38
N TRP A 49 13.37 -11.70 -17.56
CA TRP A 49 13.01 -10.89 -18.73
C TRP A 49 13.24 -9.41 -18.48
N VAL A 50 13.74 -8.66 -19.45
CA VAL A 50 13.91 -7.20 -19.39
C VAL A 50 13.00 -6.57 -20.42
N TRP A 51 12.14 -5.64 -20.02
CA TRP A 51 11.19 -4.99 -20.92
C TRP A 51 10.91 -3.54 -20.49
N ARG A 52 10.30 -2.77 -21.40
CA ARG A 52 9.93 -1.37 -21.15
C ARG A 52 9.03 -1.21 -19.93
N SER A 53 7.90 -1.91 -19.91
CA SER A 53 6.87 -1.81 -18.86
C SER A 53 6.15 -3.14 -18.65
N THR A 54 6.07 -3.58 -17.40
CA THR A 54 5.37 -4.80 -16.96
C THR A 54 3.86 -4.67 -17.14
N ALA A 55 3.31 -3.47 -16.93
CA ALA A 55 1.89 -3.19 -17.10
C ALA A 55 1.43 -3.35 -18.57
N GLU A 56 2.32 -3.15 -19.53
CA GLU A 56 2.05 -3.39 -20.95
C GLU A 56 2.25 -4.86 -21.34
N VAL A 57 3.37 -5.45 -20.95
CA VAL A 57 3.82 -6.76 -21.47
C VAL A 57 3.17 -7.93 -20.71
N TYR A 58 3.10 -7.86 -19.38
CA TYR A 58 2.79 -9.05 -18.59
C TYR A 58 1.30 -9.44 -18.58
N PRO A 59 0.32 -8.51 -18.55
CA PRO A 59 -1.09 -8.88 -18.74
C PRO A 59 -1.37 -9.59 -20.07
N ARG A 60 -0.62 -9.27 -21.15
CA ARG A 60 -0.71 -9.96 -22.44
C ARG A 60 -0.19 -11.40 -22.36
N LEU A 61 0.93 -11.62 -21.67
CA LEU A 61 1.46 -12.97 -21.40
C LEU A 61 0.47 -13.80 -20.56
N LEU A 62 -0.02 -13.22 -19.46
CA LEU A 62 -0.98 -13.85 -18.56
C LEU A 62 -2.30 -14.20 -19.27
N ALA A 63 -2.77 -13.39 -20.21
CA ALA A 63 -3.95 -13.69 -21.04
C ALA A 63 -3.80 -15.00 -21.84
N THR A 64 -2.57 -15.39 -22.17
CA THR A 64 -2.24 -16.65 -22.87
C THR A 64 -1.80 -17.79 -21.93
N GLY A 65 -1.92 -17.60 -20.61
CA GLY A 65 -1.48 -18.57 -19.60
C GLY A 65 0.03 -18.64 -19.40
N VAL A 66 0.81 -17.66 -19.86
CA VAL A 66 2.26 -17.63 -19.66
C VAL A 66 2.60 -16.78 -18.43
N ARG A 67 3.32 -17.38 -17.48
CA ARG A 67 3.96 -16.66 -16.35
C ARG A 67 5.47 -16.59 -16.60
N VAL A 68 6.13 -15.54 -16.09
CA VAL A 68 7.60 -15.43 -16.07
C VAL A 68 8.09 -15.54 -14.64
N GLU A 69 9.27 -16.13 -14.41
CA GLU A 69 9.79 -16.23 -13.04
C GLU A 69 10.12 -14.84 -12.47
N ARG A 70 10.89 -14.04 -13.21
CA ARG A 70 11.33 -12.69 -12.82
C ARG A 70 11.31 -11.75 -14.04
N CYS A 71 11.12 -10.46 -13.79
CA CYS A 71 11.38 -9.42 -14.79
C CYS A 71 12.35 -8.36 -14.26
N TYR A 72 12.67 -7.42 -15.13
CA TYR A 72 13.21 -6.10 -14.81
C TYR A 72 12.42 -5.10 -15.65
N ASP A 73 11.74 -4.20 -14.98
CA ASP A 73 10.92 -3.15 -15.57
C ASP A 73 11.75 -1.86 -15.69
N VAL A 74 11.99 -1.42 -16.93
CA VAL A 74 12.91 -0.30 -17.21
C VAL A 74 12.33 1.04 -16.76
N GLU A 75 11.05 1.30 -16.99
CA GLU A 75 10.40 2.56 -16.59
C GLU A 75 10.21 2.63 -15.07
N ASP A 76 9.96 1.48 -14.45
CA ASP A 76 9.88 1.38 -13.01
C ASP A 76 11.23 1.63 -12.32
N ALA A 77 12.28 0.91 -12.74
CA ALA A 77 13.63 1.09 -12.20
C ALA A 77 14.17 2.50 -12.42
N GLU A 78 13.78 3.18 -13.50
CA GLU A 78 14.10 4.59 -13.73
C GLU A 78 13.56 5.49 -12.60
N THR A 79 12.33 5.24 -12.13
CA THR A 79 11.71 5.95 -10.98
C THR A 79 12.64 5.93 -9.77
N LEU A 80 13.12 4.73 -9.42
CA LEU A 80 13.92 4.50 -8.22
C LEU A 80 15.34 5.06 -8.35
N LEU A 81 15.94 4.97 -9.54
CA LEU A 81 17.27 5.50 -9.83
C LEU A 81 17.28 7.04 -9.87
N LEU A 82 16.27 7.67 -10.50
CA LEU A 82 16.07 9.13 -10.43
C LEU A 82 15.86 9.57 -8.98
N GLY A 83 15.05 8.83 -8.21
CA GLY A 83 14.90 9.05 -6.78
C GLY A 83 16.23 9.02 -6.03
N HIS A 84 17.05 7.99 -6.24
CA HIS A 84 18.36 7.83 -5.62
C HIS A 84 19.31 9.00 -5.91
N GLU A 85 19.29 9.50 -7.14
CA GLU A 85 20.07 10.64 -7.64
C GLU A 85 19.56 12.02 -7.17
N GLY A 86 18.46 12.08 -6.40
CA GLY A 86 17.85 13.33 -5.97
C GLY A 86 16.97 14.02 -7.02
N ARG A 87 16.64 13.30 -8.10
CA ARG A 87 15.89 13.77 -9.28
C ARG A 87 14.44 13.29 -9.28
N SER A 88 13.86 13.18 -8.08
CA SER A 88 12.48 12.70 -7.90
C SER A 88 11.49 13.61 -8.61
N GLY A 89 10.54 13.04 -9.36
CA GLY A 89 9.54 13.78 -10.12
C GLY A 89 9.96 14.16 -11.55
N GLU A 90 11.20 13.88 -11.95
CA GLU A 90 11.56 13.93 -13.37
C GLU A 90 10.86 12.79 -14.18
N PRO A 91 10.57 12.99 -15.48
CA PRO A 91 9.89 11.98 -16.32
C PRO A 91 10.62 10.62 -16.38
N ARG A 92 9.98 9.54 -15.98
CA ARG A 92 10.57 8.20 -15.80
C ARG A 92 10.39 7.23 -16.98
N SER A 93 9.62 7.61 -18.00
CA SER A 93 9.44 6.81 -19.21
C SER A 93 10.76 6.48 -19.91
N ALA A 94 10.81 5.36 -20.64
CA ALA A 94 12.05 4.88 -21.24
C ALA A 94 12.53 5.83 -22.36
N ALA A 95 11.61 6.55 -23.02
CA ALA A 95 11.91 7.64 -23.93
C ALA A 95 12.57 8.84 -23.22
N ALA A 96 12.11 9.21 -22.02
CA ALA A 96 12.74 10.24 -21.20
C ALA A 96 14.14 9.83 -20.72
N ALA A 97 14.31 8.58 -20.28
CA ALA A 97 15.61 8.03 -19.91
C ALA A 97 16.60 8.02 -21.08
N LEU A 98 16.15 7.63 -22.28
CA LEU A 98 16.94 7.68 -23.51
C LEU A 98 17.32 9.13 -23.89
N ALA A 99 16.38 10.07 -23.80
CA ALA A 99 16.63 11.48 -24.09
C ALA A 99 17.73 12.05 -23.17
N ARG A 100 17.67 11.77 -21.86
CA ARG A 100 18.76 12.10 -20.91
C ARG A 100 20.09 11.50 -21.34
N LEU A 101 20.11 10.21 -21.65
CA LEU A 101 21.32 9.47 -22.04
C LEU A 101 21.96 10.04 -23.32
N ARG A 102 21.15 10.55 -24.25
CA ARG A 102 21.60 11.19 -25.50
C ARG A 102 21.85 12.70 -25.38
N GLY A 103 21.59 13.31 -24.22
CA GLY A 103 21.69 14.77 -24.04
C GLY A 103 20.63 15.59 -24.80
N GLY A 104 19.50 14.97 -25.15
CA GLY A 104 18.39 15.60 -25.87
C GLY A 104 17.31 16.18 -24.94
N PRO A 105 16.29 16.85 -25.51
CA PRO A 105 15.15 17.35 -24.75
C PRO A 105 14.34 16.18 -24.15
N VAL A 106 14.08 16.24 -22.85
CA VAL A 106 13.38 15.17 -22.11
C VAL A 106 11.86 15.31 -22.33
N PRO A 107 11.17 14.34 -22.97
CA PRO A 107 9.72 14.36 -23.07
C PRO A 107 9.05 14.18 -21.71
N PRO A 108 7.82 14.73 -21.50
CA PRO A 108 7.01 14.40 -20.34
C PRO A 108 6.56 12.93 -20.40
N ASP A 109 6.21 12.37 -19.25
CA ASP A 109 5.62 11.03 -19.19
C ASP A 109 4.20 11.01 -19.76
N PRO A 110 3.76 9.88 -20.36
CA PRO A 110 2.38 9.71 -20.77
C PRO A 110 1.44 9.77 -19.54
N PRO A 111 0.21 10.29 -19.68
CA PRO A 111 -0.73 10.39 -18.58
C PRO A 111 -1.10 9.00 -18.05
N GLN A 112 -1.08 8.83 -16.73
CA GLN A 112 -1.47 7.57 -16.09
C GLN A 112 -2.97 7.33 -16.32
N ARG A 113 -3.31 6.20 -16.97
CA ARG A 113 -4.71 5.81 -17.19
C ARG A 113 -5.36 5.49 -15.85
N ALA A 114 -6.49 6.15 -15.56
CA ALA A 114 -7.35 5.75 -14.45
C ALA A 114 -8.23 4.57 -14.87
N ALA A 115 -8.39 3.56 -14.00
CA ALA A 115 -9.40 2.52 -14.14
C ALA A 115 -10.79 3.15 -13.98
N ALA A 116 -11.53 3.25 -15.08
CA ALA A 116 -12.90 3.73 -15.06
C ALA A 116 -13.88 2.61 -14.65
N PRO A 117 -14.81 2.85 -13.71
CA PRO A 117 -15.85 1.89 -13.34
C PRO A 117 -16.64 1.42 -14.56
N GLY A 118 -16.86 0.10 -14.69
CA GLY A 118 -17.59 -0.48 -15.82
C GLY A 118 -16.90 -0.36 -17.19
N ALA A 119 -15.71 0.23 -17.30
CA ALA A 119 -15.01 0.35 -18.57
C ALA A 119 -14.48 -1.01 -19.02
N GLN A 120 -15.10 -1.57 -20.07
CA GLN A 120 -14.40 -2.49 -20.95
C GLN A 120 -13.22 -1.74 -21.57
N SER A 121 -12.06 -2.38 -21.66
CA SER A 121 -10.95 -1.85 -22.46
C SER A 121 -11.44 -1.70 -23.90
N SER A 122 -11.67 -0.46 -24.34
CA SER A 122 -12.04 -0.17 -25.72
C SER A 122 -11.01 -0.81 -26.64
N LEU A 123 -11.49 -1.59 -27.61
CA LEU A 123 -10.65 -2.33 -28.56
C LEU A 123 -9.69 -1.40 -29.33
N PHE A 124 -10.06 -0.11 -29.43
CA PHE A 124 -9.33 0.93 -30.15
C PHE A 124 -8.39 1.76 -29.25
N ASP A 125 -8.61 1.82 -27.93
CA ASP A 125 -7.77 2.61 -27.00
C ASP A 125 -6.50 1.86 -26.54
N ALA A 126 -6.29 0.63 -27.00
CA ALA A 126 -5.18 -0.23 -26.58
C ALA A 126 -3.90 -0.06 -27.42
N GLN A 127 -3.95 0.65 -28.55
CA GLN A 127 -2.88 0.59 -29.57
C GLN A 127 -2.07 1.89 -29.78
N ASP A 128 -2.61 3.07 -29.43
CA ASP A 128 -2.22 4.33 -30.09
C ASP A 128 -1.48 5.41 -29.24
N THR A 129 -1.19 5.19 -27.95
CA THR A 129 -0.58 6.24 -27.09
C THR A 129 0.69 5.84 -26.33
N ALA A 130 1.15 4.60 -26.44
CA ALA A 130 2.44 4.19 -25.89
C ALA A 130 3.56 4.60 -26.85
N VAL A 131 4.49 5.47 -26.40
CA VAL A 131 5.73 5.75 -27.13
C VAL A 131 6.55 4.45 -27.19
N ARG A 132 6.50 3.78 -28.35
CA ARG A 132 7.25 2.54 -28.61
C ARG A 132 8.74 2.87 -28.65
N LEU A 133 9.54 2.02 -27.99
CA LEU A 133 10.99 2.16 -27.95
C LEU A 133 11.62 0.95 -28.68
N PRO A 134 12.41 1.15 -29.75
CA PRO A 134 13.13 0.07 -30.42
C PRO A 134 14.01 -0.72 -29.45
N LEU A 135 14.26 -2.00 -29.71
CA LEU A 135 15.01 -2.86 -28.78
C LEU A 135 16.40 -2.29 -28.47
N ASP A 136 17.15 -1.81 -29.46
CA ASP A 136 18.49 -1.24 -29.25
C ASP A 136 18.48 -0.01 -28.34
N ASP A 137 17.44 0.82 -28.42
CA ASP A 137 17.25 2.00 -27.59
C ASP A 137 16.86 1.62 -26.15
N LEU A 138 16.01 0.60 -25.99
CA LEU A 138 15.69 0.00 -24.68
C LEU A 138 16.93 -0.62 -24.02
N LEU A 139 17.77 -1.30 -24.80
CA LEU A 139 19.03 -1.88 -24.34
C LEU A 139 20.04 -0.81 -23.92
N ALA A 140 20.12 0.32 -24.63
CA ALA A 140 20.97 1.44 -24.24
C ALA A 140 20.55 2.06 -22.90
N VAL A 141 19.24 2.23 -22.66
CA VAL A 141 18.70 2.68 -21.37
C VAL A 141 19.01 1.67 -20.26
N TYR A 142 18.71 0.38 -20.49
CA TYR A 142 18.96 -0.68 -19.50
C TYR A 142 20.45 -0.77 -19.13
N ALA A 143 21.37 -0.71 -20.10
CA ALA A 143 22.80 -0.72 -19.85
C ALA A 143 23.27 0.49 -19.03
N GLU A 144 22.69 1.68 -19.22
CA GLU A 144 22.98 2.82 -18.34
C GLU A 144 22.39 2.63 -16.94
N GLN A 145 21.18 2.09 -16.81
CA GLN A 145 20.62 1.77 -15.49
C GLN A 145 21.48 0.77 -14.72
N GLN A 146 22.04 -0.24 -15.39
CA GLN A 146 23.02 -1.16 -14.79
C GLN A 146 24.27 -0.41 -14.29
N ARG A 147 24.77 0.59 -15.04
CA ARG A 147 25.88 1.45 -14.57
C ARG A 147 25.48 2.34 -13.39
N ARG A 148 24.26 2.89 -13.37
CA ARG A 148 23.73 3.71 -12.26
C ARG A 148 23.60 2.91 -10.97
N HIS A 149 23.22 1.63 -11.04
CA HIS A 149 23.24 0.73 -9.88
C HIS A 149 24.64 0.61 -9.25
N GLU A 150 25.71 0.49 -10.04
CA GLU A 150 27.08 0.42 -9.48
C GLU A 150 27.59 1.76 -8.91
N ARG A 151 26.96 2.88 -9.28
CA ARG A 151 27.26 4.22 -8.70
C ARG A 151 26.45 4.52 -7.43
N ALA A 152 25.45 3.72 -7.10
CA ALA A 152 24.65 3.89 -5.89
C ALA A 152 25.51 3.65 -4.64
N GLU A 153 25.16 4.30 -3.52
CA GLU A 153 25.88 4.18 -2.25
C GLU A 153 25.98 2.71 -1.76
N HIS A 154 24.96 1.91 -2.05
CA HIS A 154 24.89 0.48 -1.74
C HIS A 154 24.40 -0.31 -2.98
N PRO A 155 25.27 -0.64 -3.95
CA PRO A 155 24.87 -1.19 -5.24
C PRO A 155 24.01 -2.46 -5.16
N ALA A 156 24.38 -3.38 -4.26
CA ALA A 156 23.64 -4.62 -4.04
C ALA A 156 22.22 -4.38 -3.50
N ARG A 157 22.02 -3.37 -2.65
CA ARG A 157 20.69 -3.02 -2.11
C ARG A 157 19.83 -2.32 -3.16
N MET A 158 20.42 -1.42 -3.94
CA MET A 158 19.73 -0.76 -5.05
C MET A 158 19.24 -1.76 -6.09
N ARG A 159 20.07 -2.76 -6.44
CA ARG A 159 19.68 -3.87 -7.35
C ARG A 159 18.59 -4.76 -6.76
N LEU A 160 18.60 -4.97 -5.44
CA LEU A 160 17.56 -5.74 -4.76
C LEU A 160 16.23 -4.98 -4.76
N LEU A 161 16.26 -3.66 -4.54
CA LEU A 161 15.08 -2.79 -4.58
C LEU A 161 14.40 -2.79 -5.96
N THR A 162 15.15 -2.53 -7.04
CA THR A 162 14.59 -2.54 -8.40
C THR A 162 14.09 -3.93 -8.82
N ALA A 163 14.77 -5.00 -8.40
CA ALA A 163 14.30 -6.37 -8.63
C ALA A 163 13.05 -6.72 -7.80
N ALA A 164 12.93 -6.22 -6.57
CA ALA A 164 11.77 -6.44 -5.70
C ALA A 164 10.53 -5.72 -6.24
N GLU A 165 10.68 -4.50 -6.73
CA GLU A 165 9.58 -3.73 -7.31
C GLU A 165 9.12 -4.26 -8.67
N SER A 166 10.07 -4.68 -9.53
CA SER A 166 9.74 -5.44 -10.75
C SER A 166 8.95 -6.72 -10.41
N ALA A 167 9.31 -7.43 -9.35
CA ALA A 167 8.55 -8.60 -8.88
C ALA A 167 7.18 -8.22 -8.30
N GLY A 168 7.07 -7.09 -7.59
CA GLY A 168 5.80 -6.53 -7.13
C GLY A 168 4.83 -6.23 -8.28
N MET A 169 5.33 -5.70 -9.40
CA MET A 169 4.55 -5.49 -10.62
C MET A 169 4.05 -6.80 -11.25
N LEU A 170 4.82 -7.89 -11.20
CA LEU A 170 4.35 -9.22 -11.62
C LEU A 170 3.23 -9.74 -10.70
N VAL A 171 3.40 -9.61 -9.38
CA VAL A 171 2.41 -10.04 -8.38
C VAL A 171 1.11 -9.25 -8.52
N ALA A 172 1.19 -7.92 -8.70
CA ALA A 172 0.03 -7.06 -8.89
C ALA A 172 -0.77 -7.44 -10.16
N ALA A 173 -0.07 -7.71 -11.27
CA ALA A 173 -0.72 -8.15 -12.51
C ALA A 173 -1.38 -9.53 -12.38
N GLU A 174 -0.80 -10.45 -11.60
CA GLU A 174 -1.42 -11.73 -11.27
C GLU A 174 -2.66 -11.55 -10.38
N MET A 175 -2.58 -10.78 -9.29
CA MET A 175 -3.72 -10.43 -8.44
C MET A 175 -4.87 -9.78 -9.23
N ASN A 176 -4.55 -8.86 -10.15
CA ASN A 176 -5.55 -8.22 -11.04
C ASN A 176 -6.24 -9.23 -11.97
N ARG A 177 -5.53 -10.29 -12.39
CA ARG A 177 -6.07 -11.38 -13.22
C ARG A 177 -6.93 -12.35 -12.43
N SER A 178 -6.46 -12.83 -11.28
CA SER A 178 -7.20 -13.80 -10.46
C SER A 178 -8.43 -13.14 -9.83
N GLY A 179 -8.24 -11.97 -9.20
CA GLY A 179 -9.25 -11.24 -8.44
C GLY A 179 -9.58 -11.92 -7.10
N LEU A 180 -10.17 -11.17 -6.18
CA LEU A 180 -10.57 -11.70 -4.87
C LEU A 180 -11.90 -12.45 -5.00
N PRO A 181 -12.01 -13.74 -4.60
CA PRO A 181 -13.29 -14.45 -4.56
C PRO A 181 -14.40 -13.68 -3.84
N TRP A 182 -15.54 -13.48 -4.51
CA TRP A 182 -16.61 -12.61 -4.01
C TRP A 182 -18.01 -13.11 -4.37
N SER A 183 -18.81 -13.42 -3.35
CA SER A 183 -20.22 -13.76 -3.48
C SER A 183 -21.08 -12.51 -3.57
N ALA A 184 -21.57 -12.21 -4.77
CA ALA A 184 -22.48 -11.10 -5.01
C ALA A 184 -23.85 -11.28 -4.30
N ASP A 185 -24.29 -12.53 -4.09
CA ASP A 185 -25.54 -12.84 -3.37
C ASP A 185 -25.40 -12.63 -1.87
N VAL A 186 -24.29 -13.08 -1.26
CA VAL A 186 -24.01 -12.77 0.16
C VAL A 186 -23.83 -11.27 0.35
N HIS A 187 -23.21 -10.55 -0.61
CA HIS A 187 -23.14 -9.09 -0.52
C HIS A 187 -24.54 -8.44 -0.57
N ARG A 188 -25.42 -8.86 -1.49
CA ARG A 188 -26.80 -8.38 -1.56
C ARG A 188 -27.58 -8.64 -0.27
N ALA A 189 -27.43 -9.83 0.33
CA ALA A 189 -28.04 -10.18 1.60
C ALA A 189 -27.52 -9.29 2.74
N VAL A 190 -26.21 -9.10 2.87
CA VAL A 190 -25.61 -8.20 3.87
C VAL A 190 -26.11 -6.76 3.72
N LEU A 191 -26.23 -6.24 2.49
CA LEU A 191 -26.77 -4.89 2.27
C LEU A 191 -28.25 -4.81 2.62
N HIS A 192 -29.05 -5.83 2.30
CA HIS A 192 -30.46 -5.92 2.69
C HIS A 192 -30.63 -5.95 4.22
N ASP A 193 -29.85 -6.78 4.92
CA ASP A 193 -29.89 -6.90 6.39
C ASP A 193 -29.51 -5.58 7.09
N LEU A 194 -28.55 -4.83 6.54
CA LEU A 194 -28.03 -3.60 7.15
C LEU A 194 -28.82 -2.34 6.78
N LEU A 195 -29.31 -2.25 5.54
CA LEU A 195 -29.88 -1.02 4.96
C LEU A 195 -31.39 -1.13 4.68
N GLY A 196 -31.95 -2.34 4.75
CA GLY A 196 -33.34 -2.63 4.43
C GLY A 196 -33.64 -2.64 2.93
N GLU A 197 -34.92 -2.50 2.60
CA GLU A 197 -35.40 -2.46 1.22
C GLU A 197 -34.82 -1.27 0.43
N ARG A 198 -34.50 -1.52 -0.83
CA ARG A 198 -34.11 -0.49 -1.81
C ARG A 198 -35.36 0.01 -2.54
N TYR A 199 -35.70 1.27 -2.38
CA TYR A 199 -36.76 1.89 -3.19
C TYR A 199 -36.39 1.91 -4.68
N ALA A 200 -37.38 1.64 -5.54
CA ALA A 200 -37.22 1.76 -6.99
C ALA A 200 -36.84 3.20 -7.37
N GLY A 201 -35.87 3.37 -8.28
CA GLY A 201 -35.42 4.68 -8.75
C GLY A 201 -34.16 5.25 -8.06
N GLY A 202 -33.55 4.54 -7.11
CA GLY A 202 -32.23 4.91 -6.57
C GLY A 202 -32.25 5.89 -5.39
N GLY A 203 -33.37 5.96 -4.66
CA GLY A 203 -33.44 6.68 -3.38
C GLY A 203 -32.60 6.05 -2.26
N GLU A 204 -32.51 6.78 -1.16
CA GLU A 204 -31.87 6.33 0.08
C GLU A 204 -32.54 5.06 0.63
N PRO A 205 -31.78 4.01 1.01
CA PRO A 205 -32.33 2.78 1.57
C PRO A 205 -33.22 3.00 2.80
N ARG A 206 -34.23 2.16 2.96
CA ARG A 206 -35.26 2.30 4.01
C ARG A 206 -34.69 2.59 5.40
N ARG A 207 -33.66 1.86 5.87
CA ARG A 207 -33.12 2.04 7.23
C ARG A 207 -32.43 3.38 7.42
N LEU A 208 -31.83 3.94 6.37
CA LEU A 208 -31.22 5.27 6.42
C LEU A 208 -32.27 6.38 6.45
N ALA A 209 -33.36 6.25 5.69
CA ALA A 209 -34.50 7.15 5.74
C ALA A 209 -35.16 7.16 7.15
N GLU A 210 -35.42 5.98 7.73
CA GLU A 210 -35.91 5.84 9.11
C GLU A 210 -35.00 6.55 10.12
N LEU A 211 -33.67 6.34 10.02
CA LEU A 211 -32.70 6.99 10.91
C LEU A 211 -32.63 8.53 10.71
N ALA A 212 -32.83 9.03 9.49
CA ALA A 212 -32.89 10.46 9.22
C ALA A 212 -34.17 11.11 9.81
N GLU A 213 -35.28 10.37 9.83
CA GLU A 213 -36.50 10.76 10.55
C GLU A 213 -36.30 10.71 12.08
N GLU A 214 -35.69 9.66 12.62
CA GLU A 214 -35.31 9.57 14.05
C GLU A 214 -34.44 10.77 14.49
N VAL A 215 -33.41 11.13 13.71
CA VAL A 215 -32.56 12.31 13.95
C VAL A 215 -33.36 13.61 13.88
N SER A 216 -34.23 13.77 12.87
CA SER A 216 -35.06 14.97 12.69
C SER A 216 -36.05 15.14 13.84
N ALA A 217 -36.72 14.07 14.26
CA ALA A 217 -37.64 14.05 15.39
C ALA A 217 -36.93 14.44 16.70
N ALA A 218 -35.73 13.90 16.93
CA ALA A 218 -34.92 14.21 18.11
C ALA A 218 -34.43 15.68 18.17
N PHE A 219 -34.36 16.38 17.04
CA PHE A 219 -34.12 17.84 16.99
C PHE A 219 -35.40 18.69 16.85
N GLY A 220 -36.58 18.07 16.82
CA GLY A 220 -37.87 18.74 16.61
C GLY A 220 -38.01 19.44 15.24
N ARG A 221 -37.17 19.12 14.26
CA ARG A 221 -37.08 19.79 12.96
C ARG A 221 -36.40 18.89 11.93
N ARG A 222 -36.63 19.12 10.63
CA ARG A 222 -35.88 18.43 9.58
C ARG A 222 -34.37 18.73 9.68
N VAL A 223 -33.55 17.68 9.75
CA VAL A 223 -32.08 17.74 9.73
C VAL A 223 -31.57 16.70 8.73
N ARG A 224 -30.60 17.08 7.89
CA ARG A 224 -29.92 16.17 6.96
C ARG A 224 -28.65 15.56 7.58
N PRO A 225 -28.65 14.28 7.99
CA PRO A 225 -27.54 13.72 8.77
C PRO A 225 -26.29 13.39 7.91
N ASP A 226 -26.46 13.32 6.59
CA ASP A 226 -25.41 13.22 5.57
C ASP A 226 -24.55 14.50 5.48
N LEU A 227 -25.09 15.66 5.85
CA LEU A 227 -24.42 16.95 5.77
C LEU A 227 -23.86 17.41 7.13
N PRO A 228 -22.52 17.39 7.34
CA PRO A 228 -21.91 17.79 8.61
C PRO A 228 -22.32 19.19 9.08
N ALA A 229 -22.46 20.14 8.16
CA ALA A 229 -22.83 21.52 8.49
C ALA A 229 -24.26 21.66 9.04
N ASP A 230 -25.22 20.85 8.56
CA ASP A 230 -26.60 20.91 9.05
C ASP A 230 -26.74 20.26 10.43
N VAL A 231 -25.98 19.19 10.68
CA VAL A 231 -25.83 18.56 11.99
C VAL A 231 -25.18 19.51 13.01
N VAL A 232 -24.07 20.17 12.67
CA VAL A 232 -23.44 21.19 13.54
C VAL A 232 -24.43 22.32 13.86
N LYS A 233 -25.18 22.79 12.86
CA LYS A 233 -26.23 23.80 13.04
C LYS A 233 -27.37 23.30 13.93
N ALA A 234 -27.75 22.04 13.85
CA ALA A 234 -28.80 21.44 14.68
C ALA A 234 -28.38 21.39 16.16
N PHE A 235 -27.19 20.87 16.46
CA PHE A 235 -26.64 20.88 17.82
C PHE A 235 -26.50 22.30 18.38
N ALA A 236 -25.96 23.24 17.59
CA ALA A 236 -25.81 24.63 18.02
C ALA A 236 -27.15 25.30 18.37
N GLN A 237 -28.23 24.96 17.66
CA GLN A 237 -29.58 25.45 17.96
C GLN A 237 -30.24 24.73 19.14
N ALA A 238 -29.84 23.49 19.43
CA ALA A 238 -30.15 22.78 20.68
C ALA A 238 -29.28 23.24 21.87
N GLY A 239 -28.46 24.29 21.71
CA GLY A 239 -27.59 24.84 22.76
C GLY A 239 -26.24 24.13 22.93
N ILE A 240 -25.96 23.09 22.15
CA ILE A 240 -24.75 22.27 22.25
C ILE A 240 -23.74 22.71 21.18
N ARG A 241 -22.58 23.21 21.57
CA ARG A 241 -21.51 23.59 20.62
C ARG A 241 -20.61 22.40 20.32
N ILE A 242 -20.58 21.97 19.06
CA ILE A 242 -19.61 21.01 18.51
C ILE A 242 -18.80 21.67 17.40
N ARG A 243 -17.54 21.25 17.25
CA ARG A 243 -16.62 21.68 16.18
C ARG A 243 -16.69 20.73 14.99
N SER A 244 -16.90 19.44 15.23
CA SER A 244 -17.05 18.42 14.19
C SER A 244 -18.18 17.43 14.50
N THR A 245 -18.57 16.65 13.50
CA THR A 245 -19.54 15.55 13.64
C THR A 245 -18.87 14.18 13.76
N ARG A 246 -17.59 14.15 14.19
CA ARG A 246 -16.83 12.91 14.36
C ARG A 246 -17.33 12.16 15.58
N ARG A 247 -17.31 10.82 15.50
CA ARG A 247 -17.86 9.93 16.54
C ARG A 247 -17.42 10.33 17.95
N TRP A 248 -16.11 10.50 18.20
CA TRP A 248 -15.59 10.81 19.53
C TRP A 248 -16.07 12.14 20.13
N GLU A 249 -16.48 13.11 19.29
CA GLU A 249 -16.98 14.41 19.75
C GLU A 249 -18.49 14.39 20.00
N ILE A 250 -19.23 13.51 19.30
CA ILE A 250 -20.69 13.38 19.43
C ILE A 250 -21.12 12.27 20.40
N GLU A 251 -20.32 11.22 20.59
CA GLU A 251 -20.67 10.02 21.37
C GLU A 251 -20.75 10.27 22.88
N SER A 252 -20.07 11.31 23.38
CA SER A 252 -20.14 11.75 24.78
C SER A 252 -21.24 12.78 25.07
N LEU A 253 -22.03 13.17 24.06
CA LEU A 253 -23.09 14.16 24.23
C LEU A 253 -24.38 13.51 24.73
N ASP A 254 -24.98 14.11 25.77
CA ASP A 254 -26.31 13.73 26.24
C ASP A 254 -27.39 14.40 25.38
N HIS A 255 -27.74 13.77 24.25
CA HIS A 255 -28.79 14.23 23.35
C HIS A 255 -29.43 13.06 22.58
N PRO A 256 -30.77 12.98 22.48
CA PRO A 256 -31.46 11.82 21.88
C PRO A 256 -31.06 11.53 20.42
N ALA A 257 -30.67 12.56 19.66
CA ALA A 257 -30.23 12.40 18.26
C ALA A 257 -28.87 11.69 18.10
N VAL A 258 -28.06 11.55 19.15
CA VAL A 258 -26.66 11.03 19.05
C VAL A 258 -26.63 9.59 18.57
N LYS A 259 -27.43 8.71 19.19
CA LYS A 259 -27.49 7.29 18.85
C LYS A 259 -27.93 7.05 17.38
N PRO A 260 -29.06 7.59 16.89
CA PRO A 260 -29.45 7.40 15.50
C PRO A 260 -28.49 8.10 14.51
N LEU A 261 -27.90 9.24 14.87
CA LEU A 261 -26.89 9.91 14.03
C LEU A 261 -25.62 9.06 13.85
N ILE A 262 -25.11 8.44 14.93
CA ILE A 262 -23.93 7.57 14.84
C ILE A 262 -24.21 6.35 13.95
N GLU A 263 -25.37 5.71 14.11
CA GLU A 263 -25.75 4.55 13.29
C GLU A 263 -26.02 4.95 11.84
N TYR A 264 -26.68 6.08 11.59
CA TYR A 264 -26.85 6.65 10.24
C TYR A 264 -25.50 6.81 9.56
N LYS A 265 -24.55 7.51 10.19
CA LYS A 265 -23.24 7.80 9.58
C LYS A 265 -22.41 6.54 9.31
N LYS A 266 -22.57 5.51 10.14
CA LYS A 266 -21.97 4.18 9.95
C LYS A 266 -22.57 3.47 8.73
N LEU A 267 -23.90 3.39 8.65
CA LEU A 267 -24.60 2.72 7.54
C LEU A 267 -24.46 3.49 6.21
N TYR A 268 -24.51 4.83 6.25
CA TYR A 268 -24.33 5.71 5.10
C TYR A 268 -22.95 5.50 4.45
N ARG A 269 -21.89 5.37 5.26
CA ARG A 269 -20.55 5.04 4.75
C ARG A 269 -20.51 3.68 4.07
N VAL A 270 -21.21 2.67 4.59
CA VAL A 270 -21.31 1.35 3.94
C VAL A 270 -22.07 1.45 2.62
N TRP A 271 -23.22 2.15 2.61
CA TRP A 271 -24.04 2.35 1.41
C TRP A 271 -23.28 3.07 0.28
N VAL A 272 -22.59 4.18 0.60
CA VAL A 272 -21.85 4.96 -0.41
C VAL A 272 -20.58 4.25 -0.88
N ALA A 273 -19.82 3.62 0.03
CA ALA A 273 -18.51 3.03 -0.32
C ALA A 273 -18.58 1.58 -0.80
N HIS A 274 -19.62 0.82 -0.45
CA HIS A 274 -19.77 -0.61 -0.74
C HIS A 274 -21.22 -1.02 -1.09
N GLY A 275 -22.08 -0.08 -1.50
CA GLY A 275 -23.48 -0.37 -1.83
C GLY A 275 -23.70 -1.11 -3.15
N TRP A 276 -24.96 -1.13 -3.60
CA TRP A 276 -25.35 -1.86 -4.82
C TRP A 276 -24.66 -1.37 -6.10
N SER A 277 -24.37 -0.07 -6.25
CA SER A 277 -23.62 0.45 -7.40
C SER A 277 -22.18 -0.08 -7.40
N TRP A 278 -21.49 0.01 -6.25
CA TRP A 278 -20.17 -0.57 -6.06
C TRP A 278 -20.12 -2.06 -6.42
N LEU A 279 -21.14 -2.82 -6.02
CA LEU A 279 -21.23 -4.25 -6.35
C LEU A 279 -21.39 -4.50 -7.85
N GLN A 280 -22.08 -3.61 -8.59
CA GLN A 280 -22.19 -3.68 -10.04
C GLN A 280 -20.90 -3.26 -10.76
N ASP A 281 -20.21 -2.25 -10.23
CA ASP A 281 -19.02 -1.67 -10.85
C ASP A 281 -17.76 -2.55 -10.70
N TRP A 282 -17.60 -3.22 -9.55
CA TRP A 282 -16.34 -3.86 -9.14
C TRP A 282 -16.36 -5.38 -9.02
N VAL A 283 -17.55 -6.02 -9.04
CA VAL A 283 -17.68 -7.48 -8.91
C VAL A 283 -18.24 -8.08 -10.19
N ARG A 284 -17.46 -8.97 -10.82
CA ARG A 284 -17.83 -9.72 -12.03
C ARG A 284 -17.21 -11.10 -12.00
N ASP A 285 -17.89 -12.07 -12.60
CA ASP A 285 -17.40 -13.45 -12.75
C ASP A 285 -17.02 -14.11 -11.40
N GLY A 286 -17.78 -13.82 -10.33
CA GLY A 286 -17.50 -14.34 -8.97
C GLY A 286 -16.25 -13.74 -8.31
N ARG A 287 -15.72 -12.61 -8.83
CA ARG A 287 -14.50 -11.95 -8.34
C ARG A 287 -14.71 -10.46 -8.14
N PHE A 288 -14.21 -9.93 -7.03
CA PHE A 288 -13.93 -8.51 -6.86
C PHE A 288 -12.61 -8.18 -7.56
N ARG A 289 -12.63 -7.19 -8.46
CA ARG A 289 -11.53 -6.88 -9.37
C ARG A 289 -11.09 -5.41 -9.28
N PRO A 290 -10.43 -5.01 -8.18
CA PRO A 290 -9.69 -3.75 -8.15
C PRO A 290 -8.43 -3.84 -9.03
N GLU A 291 -7.81 -2.70 -9.30
CA GLU A 291 -6.48 -2.65 -9.91
C GLU A 291 -5.45 -2.36 -8.82
N PHE A 292 -4.66 -3.37 -8.44
CA PHE A 292 -3.50 -3.23 -7.57
C PHE A 292 -2.35 -2.53 -8.31
N LEU A 293 -1.75 -1.54 -7.66
CA LEU A 293 -0.64 -0.72 -8.17
C LEU A 293 0.51 -0.75 -7.15
N ALA A 294 1.58 -1.48 -7.45
CA ALA A 294 2.75 -1.60 -6.56
C ALA A 294 3.40 -0.23 -6.27
N HIS A 295 3.51 0.59 -7.32
CA HIS A 295 4.12 1.92 -7.31
C HIS A 295 3.15 3.04 -6.94
N GLY A 296 2.27 2.76 -5.98
CA GLY A 296 1.13 3.62 -5.65
C GLY A 296 1.46 4.86 -4.83
N THR A 297 2.46 4.78 -3.95
CA THR A 297 2.84 5.86 -3.03
C THR A 297 4.34 6.12 -3.04
N VAL A 298 4.74 7.30 -2.58
CA VAL A 298 6.17 7.65 -2.42
C VAL A 298 6.91 6.73 -1.44
N THR A 299 6.18 6.08 -0.53
CA THR A 299 6.74 5.12 0.44
C THR A 299 6.98 3.73 -0.14
N GLY A 300 6.51 3.42 -1.35
CA GLY A 300 6.48 2.05 -1.89
C GLY A 300 5.32 1.19 -1.38
N ARG A 301 4.43 1.76 -0.55
CA ARG A 301 3.14 1.11 -0.24
C ARG A 301 2.29 1.06 -1.50
N TRP A 302 1.67 -0.10 -1.71
CA TRP A 302 0.73 -0.33 -2.80
C TRP A 302 -0.53 0.51 -2.60
N VAL A 303 -1.11 0.97 -3.70
CA VAL A 303 -2.48 1.49 -3.72
C VAL A 303 -3.36 0.61 -4.59
N THR A 304 -4.66 0.78 -4.47
CA THR A 304 -5.63 0.15 -5.37
C THR A 304 -6.43 1.23 -6.07
N ASN A 305 -6.48 1.17 -7.40
CA ASN A 305 -7.38 1.99 -8.16
C ASN A 305 -8.80 1.41 -8.05
N GLY A 306 -9.74 2.23 -7.59
CA GLY A 306 -11.14 1.86 -7.46
C GLY A 306 -11.46 0.86 -6.34
N GLY A 307 -12.76 0.61 -6.20
CA GLY A 307 -13.32 -0.38 -5.27
C GLY A 307 -13.08 -0.16 -3.77
N GLY A 308 -12.25 0.81 -3.35
CA GLY A 308 -11.85 0.94 -1.94
C GLY A 308 -11.23 -0.35 -1.37
N ALA A 309 -10.54 -1.13 -2.22
CA ALA A 309 -10.14 -2.51 -1.92
C ALA A 309 -9.32 -2.66 -0.64
N LEU A 310 -8.43 -1.71 -0.36
CA LEU A 310 -7.63 -1.67 0.87
C LEU A 310 -8.45 -1.31 2.13
N GLN A 311 -9.78 -1.22 2.07
CA GLN A 311 -10.64 -0.84 3.21
C GLN A 311 -11.96 -1.63 3.28
N ILE A 312 -11.97 -2.93 2.94
CA ILE A 312 -13.17 -3.79 3.06
C ILE A 312 -13.67 -3.84 4.53
N PRO A 313 -14.86 -3.28 4.85
CA PRO A 313 -15.38 -3.24 6.23
C PRO A 313 -15.70 -4.64 6.75
N LYS A 314 -15.50 -4.92 8.05
CA LYS A 314 -15.70 -6.26 8.64
C LYS A 314 -17.08 -6.88 8.31
N VAL A 315 -18.14 -6.07 8.24
CA VAL A 315 -19.48 -6.55 7.86
C VAL A 315 -19.58 -7.01 6.39
N ILE A 316 -18.83 -6.38 5.48
CA ILE A 316 -18.78 -6.70 4.05
C ILE A 316 -17.82 -7.86 3.76
N ARG A 317 -16.82 -8.11 4.62
CA ARG A 317 -15.92 -9.29 4.51
C ARG A 317 -16.66 -10.62 4.45
N ARG A 318 -17.92 -10.68 4.92
CA ARG A 318 -18.84 -11.83 4.76
C ARG A 318 -19.05 -12.23 3.30
N ALA A 319 -18.93 -11.29 2.36
CA ALA A 319 -19.07 -11.55 0.93
C ALA A 319 -17.79 -12.09 0.26
N VAL A 320 -16.64 -12.04 0.94
CA VAL A 320 -15.39 -12.64 0.48
C VAL A 320 -15.40 -14.11 0.92
N VAL A 321 -15.72 -15.00 -0.02
CA VAL A 321 -15.96 -16.43 0.20
C VAL A 321 -15.15 -17.22 -0.81
N ALA A 322 -14.43 -18.25 -0.36
CA ALA A 322 -13.67 -19.16 -1.21
C ALA A 322 -14.56 -19.90 -2.22
N ASP A 323 -13.98 -20.34 -3.33
CA ASP A 323 -14.67 -21.24 -4.26
C ASP A 323 -14.94 -22.62 -3.59
N PRO A 324 -15.91 -23.41 -4.10
CA PRO A 324 -16.19 -24.74 -3.55
C PRO A 324 -14.97 -25.67 -3.58
N GLY A 325 -14.59 -26.24 -2.43
CA GLY A 325 -13.39 -27.07 -2.29
C GLY A 325 -12.08 -26.28 -2.12
N TRP A 326 -12.16 -24.95 -2.02
CA TRP A 326 -11.03 -24.05 -1.79
C TRP A 326 -11.11 -23.41 -0.40
N ARG A 327 -10.01 -22.74 -0.01
CA ARG A 327 -9.83 -22.02 1.24
C ARG A 327 -9.16 -20.68 0.98
N LEU A 328 -9.41 -19.72 1.87
CA LEU A 328 -8.63 -18.50 2.00
C LEU A 328 -7.61 -18.71 3.12
N VAL A 329 -6.33 -18.68 2.79
CA VAL A 329 -5.24 -18.55 3.77
C VAL A 329 -4.97 -17.07 3.96
N VAL A 330 -5.48 -16.53 5.07
CA VAL A 330 -5.33 -15.12 5.46
C VAL A 330 -4.15 -15.02 6.42
N ALA A 331 -3.20 -14.14 6.13
CA ALA A 331 -2.00 -13.97 6.94
C ALA A 331 -1.72 -12.49 7.22
N ASP A 332 -1.53 -12.15 8.50
CA ASP A 332 -1.22 -10.79 8.99
C ASP A 332 0.14 -10.79 9.69
N ALA A 333 1.03 -9.85 9.34
CA ALA A 333 2.40 -9.82 9.85
C ALA A 333 2.48 -9.13 11.23
N ASP A 334 2.75 -9.89 12.29
CA ASP A 334 2.63 -9.38 13.65
C ASP A 334 3.64 -8.26 13.92
N GLN A 335 3.16 -7.03 14.09
CA GLN A 335 3.95 -5.90 14.59
C GLN A 335 5.12 -5.53 13.64
N MET A 336 4.84 -5.54 12.33
CA MET A 336 5.82 -5.33 11.26
C MET A 336 6.70 -4.08 11.46
N GLU A 337 6.11 -2.88 11.57
CA GLU A 337 6.90 -1.62 11.64
C GLU A 337 7.89 -1.58 12.84
N PRO A 338 7.53 -1.95 14.08
CA PRO A 338 8.49 -2.11 15.19
C PRO A 338 9.63 -3.12 14.92
N ARG A 339 9.34 -4.23 14.23
CA ARG A 339 10.35 -5.26 13.88
C ARG A 339 11.31 -4.74 12.81
N VAL A 340 10.78 -4.03 11.81
CA VAL A 340 11.59 -3.33 10.81
C VAL A 340 12.48 -2.28 11.47
N LEU A 341 11.96 -1.47 12.40
CA LEU A 341 12.78 -0.52 13.17
C LEU A 341 13.92 -1.22 13.94
N ALA A 342 13.65 -2.39 14.54
CA ALA A 342 14.69 -3.21 15.20
C ALA A 342 15.80 -3.62 14.22
N ALA A 343 15.42 -4.07 13.01
CA ALA A 343 16.36 -4.54 11.99
C ALA A 343 17.19 -3.41 11.36
N ILE A 344 16.59 -2.25 11.05
CA ILE A 344 17.29 -1.14 10.37
C ILE A 344 18.18 -0.32 11.31
N SER A 345 17.75 -0.10 12.56
CA SER A 345 18.54 0.65 13.55
C SER A 345 19.69 -0.16 14.15
N ARG A 346 19.58 -1.48 14.10
CA ARG A 346 20.46 -2.46 14.75
C ARG A 346 20.65 -2.19 16.26
N ASP A 347 19.59 -1.76 16.92
CA ASP A 347 19.59 -1.60 18.38
C ASP A 347 19.59 -2.97 19.06
N PRO A 348 20.63 -3.36 19.84
CA PRO A 348 20.72 -4.68 20.42
C PRO A 348 19.55 -5.01 21.35
N GLY A 349 19.03 -4.02 22.09
CA GLY A 349 17.92 -4.22 23.01
C GLY A 349 16.60 -4.44 22.29
N LEU A 350 16.35 -3.71 21.19
CA LEU A 350 15.13 -3.86 20.41
C LEU A 350 15.18 -5.13 19.54
N MET A 351 16.35 -5.47 19.00
CA MET A 351 16.58 -6.73 18.28
C MET A 351 16.40 -7.97 19.18
N GLU A 352 16.91 -7.93 20.41
CA GLU A 352 16.71 -9.01 21.39
C GLU A 352 15.23 -9.22 21.71
N VAL A 353 14.46 -8.14 21.86
CA VAL A 353 13.01 -8.19 22.09
C VAL A 353 12.26 -8.71 20.85
N ALA A 354 12.58 -8.19 19.66
CA ALA A 354 11.95 -8.59 18.40
C ALA A 354 12.35 -10.00 17.92
N GLY A 355 13.42 -10.59 18.47
CA GLY A 355 13.80 -11.98 18.21
C GLY A 355 13.02 -13.03 19.03
N ARG A 356 12.26 -12.61 20.05
CA ARG A 356 11.46 -13.51 20.88
C ARG A 356 10.21 -13.98 20.12
N ALA A 357 9.70 -15.15 20.52
CA ALA A 357 8.41 -15.67 20.05
C ALA A 357 7.20 -14.99 20.70
N SER A 358 7.40 -14.24 21.78
CA SER A 358 6.38 -13.48 22.49
C SER A 358 5.97 -12.20 21.75
N ASP A 359 4.79 -11.68 22.08
CA ASP A 359 4.32 -10.36 21.67
C ASP A 359 5.38 -9.27 21.92
N LEU A 360 5.69 -8.48 20.89
CA LEU A 360 6.74 -7.46 20.95
C LEU A 360 6.40 -6.35 21.94
N TYR A 361 5.14 -5.90 21.98
CA TYR A 361 4.73 -4.82 22.88
C TYR A 361 4.76 -5.26 24.35
N GLN A 362 4.40 -6.51 24.64
CA GLN A 362 4.56 -7.09 25.98
C GLN A 362 6.03 -7.13 26.38
N ALA A 363 6.89 -7.69 25.52
CA ALA A 363 8.32 -7.83 25.81
C ALA A 363 9.07 -6.47 25.85
N VAL A 364 8.60 -5.44 25.13
CA VAL A 364 9.03 -4.03 25.34
C VAL A 364 8.54 -3.52 26.69
N SER A 365 7.30 -3.83 27.06
CA SER A 365 6.70 -3.36 28.31
C SER A 365 7.39 -3.91 29.56
N ASP A 366 7.61 -5.23 29.61
CA ASP A 366 8.33 -5.89 30.71
C ASP A 366 9.75 -5.28 30.90
N ARG A 367 10.31 -4.70 29.82
CA ARG A 367 11.67 -4.15 29.76
C ARG A 367 11.74 -2.63 30.01
N ALA A 368 10.63 -1.89 29.89
CA ALA A 368 10.63 -0.42 29.88
C ALA A 368 9.40 0.29 30.49
N PHE A 369 8.26 -0.39 30.64
CA PHE A 369 6.95 0.18 31.04
C PHE A 369 6.22 -0.65 32.12
N SER A 370 6.99 -1.37 32.95
CA SER A 370 6.45 -2.11 34.12
C SER A 370 5.34 -3.12 33.83
N GLY A 371 5.25 -3.63 32.60
CA GLY A 371 4.23 -4.60 32.17
C GLY A 371 2.96 -4.01 31.54
N ASP A 372 2.77 -2.68 31.52
CA ASP A 372 1.70 -2.04 30.74
C ASP A 372 1.98 -2.15 29.22
N ARG A 373 1.35 -3.12 28.57
CA ARG A 373 1.44 -3.34 27.12
C ARG A 373 0.82 -2.20 26.30
N ALA A 374 -0.22 -1.53 26.80
CA ALA A 374 -0.88 -0.45 26.09
C ALA A 374 0.01 0.79 26.04
N GLN A 375 0.61 1.16 27.18
CA GLN A 375 1.61 2.23 27.24
C GLN A 375 2.83 1.91 26.37
N ALA A 376 3.35 0.67 26.39
CA ALA A 376 4.47 0.26 25.55
C ALA A 376 4.15 0.36 24.04
N LYS A 377 2.93 -0.04 23.63
CA LYS A 377 2.46 0.12 22.25
C LYS A 377 2.39 1.60 21.86
N LEU A 378 1.76 2.44 22.68
CA LEU A 378 1.66 3.88 22.43
C LEU A 378 3.04 4.54 22.35
N ALA A 379 3.98 4.14 23.22
CA ALA A 379 5.35 4.65 23.22
C ALA A 379 6.08 4.31 21.91
N VAL A 380 6.06 3.04 21.49
CA VAL A 380 6.78 2.58 20.29
C VAL A 380 6.18 3.22 19.03
N LEU A 381 4.85 3.24 18.91
CA LEU A 381 4.18 3.91 17.79
C LEU A 381 4.43 5.43 17.82
N GLY A 382 4.44 6.06 18.98
CA GLY A 382 4.78 7.48 19.13
C GLY A 382 6.22 7.80 18.70
N ALA A 383 7.18 6.91 18.98
CA ALA A 383 8.56 7.06 18.53
C ALA A 383 8.73 6.85 17.02
N VAL A 384 8.02 5.88 16.42
CA VAL A 384 7.97 5.65 14.97
C VAL A 384 7.31 6.84 14.24
N TYR A 385 6.15 7.30 14.72
CA TYR A 385 5.32 8.29 14.04
C TYR A 385 5.58 9.76 14.43
N GLY A 386 6.48 10.01 15.40
CA GLY A 386 6.85 11.35 15.82
C GLY A 386 5.79 12.09 16.63
N GLN A 387 5.03 11.38 17.47
CA GLN A 387 4.16 12.02 18.47
C GLN A 387 5.01 12.61 19.60
N THR A 388 4.93 13.93 19.82
CA THR A 388 5.77 14.67 20.78
C THR A 388 4.97 15.48 21.81
N SER A 389 3.69 15.17 22.01
CA SER A 389 2.79 15.84 22.98
C SER A 389 2.42 14.94 24.16
N GLY A 390 2.07 15.57 25.30
CA GLY A 390 1.62 14.88 26.51
C GLY A 390 2.62 13.84 27.05
N ASP A 391 2.10 12.69 27.50
CA ASP A 391 2.92 11.58 27.99
C ASP A 391 3.83 10.93 26.94
N GLY A 392 3.64 11.27 25.64
CA GLY A 392 4.56 10.89 24.57
C GLY A 392 6.01 11.29 24.84
N LEU A 393 6.26 12.44 25.48
CA LEU A 393 7.62 12.88 25.84
C LEU A 393 8.27 12.01 26.93
N LYS A 394 7.51 11.60 27.96
CA LYS A 394 7.99 10.70 29.02
C LYS A 394 8.29 9.31 28.44
N ASN A 395 7.38 8.82 27.59
CA ASN A 395 7.49 7.53 26.90
C ASN A 395 8.70 7.51 25.95
N LEU A 396 8.93 8.57 25.18
CA LEU A 396 10.09 8.71 24.30
C LEU A 396 11.41 8.77 25.10
N ALA A 397 11.44 9.43 26.25
CA ALA A 397 12.62 9.43 27.12
C ALA A 397 12.95 8.03 27.67
N ALA A 398 11.93 7.25 28.05
CA ALA A 398 12.11 5.86 28.47
C ALA A 398 12.65 4.98 27.32
N LEU A 399 12.10 5.12 26.10
CA LEU A 399 12.60 4.43 24.90
C LEU A 399 14.03 4.85 24.56
N ARG A 400 14.37 6.14 24.58
CA ARG A 400 15.73 6.63 24.28
C ARG A 400 16.76 6.08 25.25
N ARG A 401 16.40 5.86 26.52
CA ARG A 401 17.27 5.21 27.51
C ARG A 401 17.44 3.70 27.25
N ARG A 402 16.41 3.01 26.74
CA ARG A 402 16.42 1.54 26.63
C ARG A 402 16.82 1.00 25.25
N PHE A 403 16.55 1.77 24.21
CA PHE A 403 16.79 1.48 22.78
C PHE A 403 17.40 2.71 22.08
N PRO A 404 18.57 3.18 22.52
CA PRO A 404 19.15 4.45 22.09
C PRO A 404 19.42 4.51 20.58
N ARG A 405 19.79 3.39 19.93
CA ARG A 405 20.06 3.37 18.49
C ARG A 405 18.78 3.42 17.67
N ALA A 406 17.71 2.80 18.17
CA ALA A 406 16.40 2.84 17.53
C ALA A 406 15.84 4.27 17.51
N VAL A 407 15.94 4.99 18.64
CA VAL A 407 15.49 6.38 18.73
C VAL A 407 16.41 7.31 17.92
N ALA A 408 17.73 7.14 17.98
CA ALA A 408 18.67 7.94 17.19
C ALA A 408 18.42 7.80 15.68
N TYR A 409 18.18 6.58 15.18
CA TYR A 409 17.94 6.32 13.75
C TYR A 409 16.74 7.12 13.20
N VAL A 410 15.63 7.16 13.93
CA VAL A 410 14.42 7.89 13.52
C VAL A 410 14.52 9.40 13.78
N ASP A 411 15.27 9.82 14.80
CA ASP A 411 15.58 11.23 15.05
C ASP A 411 16.53 11.81 13.97
N ASP A 412 17.52 11.05 13.52
CA ASP A 412 18.44 11.43 12.43
C ASP A 412 17.72 11.55 11.08
N ALA A 413 16.77 10.65 10.80
CA ALA A 413 15.88 10.75 9.64
C ALA A 413 14.98 11.99 9.71
N ALA A 414 14.43 12.31 10.89
CA ALA A 414 13.64 13.52 11.09
C ALA A 414 14.47 14.80 10.84
N LYS A 415 15.66 14.86 11.43
CA LYS A 415 16.61 15.97 11.25
C LYS A 415 17.04 16.12 9.79
N ALA A 416 17.32 15.01 9.09
CA ALA A 416 17.63 15.02 7.67
C ALA A 416 16.48 15.60 6.83
N GLY A 417 15.23 15.23 7.15
CA GLY A 417 14.04 15.80 6.53
C GLY A 417 13.90 17.31 6.80
N GLU A 418 14.08 17.75 8.04
CA GLU A 418 14.08 19.17 8.44
C GLU A 418 15.16 20.00 7.72
N GLU A 419 16.34 19.42 7.50
CA GLU A 419 17.47 20.02 6.78
C GLU A 419 17.34 19.93 5.24
N GLY A 420 16.26 19.34 4.73
CA GLY A 420 16.05 19.15 3.28
C GLY A 420 16.99 18.12 2.63
N ARG A 421 17.72 17.33 3.40
CA ARG A 421 18.60 16.27 2.90
C ARG A 421 17.78 15.09 2.37
N LEU A 422 18.35 14.34 1.43
CA LEU A 422 17.76 13.08 0.97
C LEU A 422 17.71 12.08 2.12
N VAL A 423 16.56 11.46 2.30
CA VAL A 423 16.30 10.40 3.30
C VAL A 423 15.95 9.13 2.55
N ARG A 424 16.51 7.99 2.96
CA ARG A 424 16.36 6.72 2.23
C ARG A 424 15.90 5.58 3.14
N THR A 425 15.16 4.64 2.57
CA THR A 425 14.87 3.35 3.21
C THR A 425 16.13 2.50 3.31
N TRP A 426 16.05 1.37 4.02
CA TRP A 426 17.16 0.43 4.14
C TRP A 426 17.68 -0.10 2.80
N LEU A 427 16.81 -0.34 1.81
CA LEU A 427 17.23 -0.78 0.47
C LEU A 427 17.60 0.37 -0.48
N GLY A 428 17.28 1.62 -0.14
CA GLY A 428 17.74 2.81 -0.87
C GLY A 428 16.66 3.63 -1.58
N ARG A 429 15.37 3.29 -1.40
CA ARG A 429 14.24 4.09 -1.91
C ARG A 429 14.31 5.48 -1.29
N THR A 430 14.27 6.52 -2.10
CA THR A 430 14.46 7.90 -1.64
C THR A 430 13.13 8.59 -1.37
N CYS A 431 13.05 9.25 -0.22
CA CYS A 431 11.97 10.16 0.14
C CYS A 431 12.03 11.38 -0.80
N PRO A 432 11.01 11.62 -1.65
CA PRO A 432 11.03 12.74 -2.59
C PRO A 432 11.15 14.06 -1.81
N PRO A 433 11.82 15.09 -2.35
CA PRO A 433 12.01 16.37 -1.66
C PRO A 433 10.67 17.03 -1.31
N ALA A 434 10.70 18.03 -0.43
CA ALA A 434 9.54 18.90 -0.25
C ALA A 434 9.19 19.54 -1.60
N ALA A 435 7.90 19.58 -1.94
CA ALA A 435 7.48 20.12 -3.22
C ALA A 435 7.83 21.62 -3.28
N GLY A 436 8.61 21.99 -4.30
CA GLY A 436 8.66 23.39 -4.72
C GLY A 436 7.29 23.81 -5.24
N THR A 437 7.01 25.12 -5.23
CA THR A 437 5.77 25.71 -5.74
C THR A 437 5.68 25.57 -7.26
N GLY A 438 5.27 24.40 -7.74
CA GLY A 438 5.00 24.10 -9.15
C GLY A 438 3.70 23.31 -9.28
N ASP A 439 2.81 23.78 -10.15
CA ASP A 439 1.52 23.15 -10.41
C ASP A 439 1.71 21.72 -10.94
N GLY A 440 1.18 20.73 -10.21
CA GLY A 440 1.36 19.32 -10.51
C GLY A 440 1.47 18.41 -9.29
N ALA A 441 1.60 18.97 -8.08
CA ALA A 441 1.44 18.19 -6.85
C ALA A 441 -0.01 17.69 -6.73
N THR A 442 -0.25 16.44 -7.08
CA THR A 442 -1.41 15.70 -6.57
C THR A 442 -1.30 15.68 -5.06
N GLU A 443 -2.25 16.32 -4.36
CA GLU A 443 -2.35 16.21 -2.90
C GLU A 443 -2.71 14.76 -2.55
N GLU A 444 -1.70 13.94 -2.32
CA GLU A 444 -1.85 12.62 -1.74
C GLU A 444 -2.52 12.78 -0.38
N ALA A 445 -3.77 12.31 -0.28
CA ALA A 445 -4.55 12.41 0.95
C ALA A 445 -3.74 11.82 2.11
N GLY A 446 -3.45 12.67 3.11
CA GLY A 446 -2.37 12.41 4.06
C GLY A 446 -2.43 11.04 4.72
N ILE A 447 -1.25 10.43 4.90
CA ILE A 447 -1.05 9.04 5.35
C ILE A 447 -2.01 8.71 6.52
N PRO A 448 -2.98 7.80 6.33
CA PRO A 448 -3.89 7.42 7.41
C PRO A 448 -3.14 6.71 8.53
N VAL A 449 -3.11 7.32 9.71
CA VAL A 449 -2.69 6.60 10.93
C VAL A 449 -3.77 5.56 11.24
N HIS A 450 -3.38 4.29 11.30
CA HIS A 450 -4.30 3.19 11.63
C HIS A 450 -4.83 3.36 13.07
N SER A 451 -6.08 3.82 13.19
CA SER A 451 -6.78 3.93 14.46
C SER A 451 -7.30 2.56 14.92
N ASN A 452 -6.38 1.68 15.36
CA ASN A 452 -6.77 0.58 16.23
C ASN A 452 -7.31 1.18 17.53
N GLY A 453 -8.61 0.98 17.77
CA GLY A 453 -9.32 1.59 18.89
C GLY A 453 -8.62 1.33 20.23
N LEU A 454 -8.17 2.41 20.86
CA LEU A 454 -7.65 2.42 22.23
C LEU A 454 -8.34 3.59 22.94
N VAL A 455 -9.32 3.25 23.77
CA VAL A 455 -9.98 4.17 24.68
C VAL A 455 -9.07 4.30 25.91
N GLY A 456 -8.72 5.53 26.28
CA GLY A 456 -7.96 5.85 27.49
C GLY A 456 -8.52 7.13 28.10
N SER A 457 -8.88 7.05 29.39
CA SER A 457 -9.66 8.05 30.11
C SER A 457 -8.81 9.05 30.90
N ASP A 458 -9.39 10.25 31.07
CA ASP A 458 -9.12 11.28 32.10
C ASP A 458 -7.78 12.05 32.11
N GLY A 459 -7.90 13.37 32.28
CA GLY A 459 -6.76 14.28 32.45
C GLY A 459 -7.00 15.75 32.07
N LEU A 460 -8.01 16.41 32.66
CA LEU A 460 -8.26 17.86 32.48
C LEU A 460 -7.15 18.72 33.11
N VAL A 461 -6.58 19.68 32.37
CA VAL A 461 -6.14 20.98 32.91
C VAL A 461 -6.33 22.09 31.86
N ASP A 462 -6.85 23.22 32.29
CA ASP A 462 -7.15 24.43 31.49
C ASP A 462 -6.04 25.50 31.58
N SER A 463 -5.82 26.26 30.51
CA SER A 463 -5.48 27.70 30.54
C SER A 463 -5.42 28.28 29.10
N GLY A 464 -6.26 29.28 28.82
CA GLY A 464 -6.50 29.79 27.45
C GLY A 464 -5.64 30.99 26.98
N GLY A 465 -5.77 31.33 25.69
CA GLY A 465 -5.16 32.51 25.06
C GLY A 465 -5.69 32.81 23.64
N THR A 466 -6.14 34.05 23.41
CA THR A 466 -7.02 34.53 22.30
C THR A 466 -6.40 35.70 21.50
N VAL A 467 -6.50 35.88 20.16
CA VAL A 467 -7.05 35.13 18.99
C VAL A 467 -6.28 35.61 17.73
N ALA A 468 -6.09 34.79 16.67
CA ALA A 468 -6.02 35.29 15.27
C ALA A 468 -6.01 34.18 14.18
N GLY A 469 -6.93 34.29 13.21
CA GLY A 469 -6.73 33.93 11.78
C GLY A 469 -6.59 32.46 11.34
N ASP A 470 -7.55 32.00 10.52
CA ASP A 470 -7.45 31.00 9.44
C ASP A 470 -6.52 29.77 9.61
N ASP A 471 -7.10 28.62 9.96
CA ASP A 471 -7.08 27.40 9.14
C ASP A 471 -7.86 26.25 9.80
N VAL A 472 -8.88 25.70 9.12
CA VAL A 472 -9.68 24.58 9.64
C VAL A 472 -8.97 23.25 9.37
N SER A 473 -7.94 22.97 10.16
CA SER A 473 -7.15 21.74 10.05
C SER A 473 -7.81 20.53 10.74
N ASP A 474 -7.74 19.39 10.05
CA ASP A 474 -8.45 18.15 10.37
C ASP A 474 -7.71 17.35 11.46
N ASP A 475 -8.23 17.35 12.68
CA ASP A 475 -7.59 16.71 13.86
C ASP A 475 -7.73 15.16 13.88
N ARG A 476 -7.56 14.51 12.72
CA ARG A 476 -6.86 13.22 12.69
C ARG A 476 -5.40 13.58 12.99
N GLN A 477 -4.55 12.64 13.39
CA GLN A 477 -3.11 12.91 13.29
C GLN A 477 -2.69 12.88 11.82
N TRP A 478 -3.06 13.94 11.11
CA TRP A 478 -2.69 14.20 9.75
C TRP A 478 -1.22 14.59 9.74
N VAL A 479 -0.36 13.64 9.36
CA VAL A 479 1.01 13.96 8.96
C VAL A 479 0.88 14.67 7.61
N PRO A 480 1.33 15.93 7.47
CA PRO A 480 1.28 16.62 6.19
C PRO A 480 1.99 15.79 5.12
N GLY A 481 1.46 15.81 3.90
CA GLY A 481 2.03 15.06 2.78
C GLY A 481 3.50 15.44 2.52
N TYR A 482 4.20 14.63 1.74
CA TYR A 482 5.63 14.83 1.43
C TYR A 482 5.93 16.24 0.89
N ALA A 483 4.94 16.87 0.25
CA ALA A 483 4.92 18.22 -0.29
C ALA A 483 4.98 19.37 0.74
N SER A 484 4.88 19.10 2.05
CA SER A 484 4.86 20.16 3.06
C SER A 484 6.17 20.95 3.15
N THR A 485 6.06 22.27 3.01
CA THR A 485 7.16 23.24 3.20
C THR A 485 7.50 23.51 4.67
N ASN A 486 6.70 23.02 5.62
CA ASN A 486 6.95 23.17 7.04
C ASN A 486 8.01 22.16 7.50
N ALA A 487 9.21 22.65 7.86
CA ALA A 487 10.35 21.80 8.26
C ALA A 487 9.98 20.74 9.31
N ARG A 488 9.23 21.10 10.37
CA ARG A 488 8.83 20.13 11.42
C ARG A 488 7.85 19.07 10.91
N ALA A 489 6.99 19.42 9.96
CA ALA A 489 6.12 18.45 9.31
C ALA A 489 6.93 17.50 8.42
N ARG A 490 7.87 18.05 7.66
CA ARG A 490 8.82 17.31 6.83
C ARG A 490 9.70 16.36 7.66
N GLY A 491 10.13 16.76 8.85
CA GLY A 491 10.83 15.90 9.80
C GLY A 491 9.99 14.72 10.29
N ARG A 492 8.72 14.95 10.64
CA ARG A 492 7.78 13.85 10.95
C ARG A 492 7.55 12.93 9.75
N PHE A 493 7.40 13.48 8.55
CA PHE A 493 7.27 12.66 7.34
C PHE A 493 8.50 11.76 7.12
N ALA A 494 9.71 12.34 7.18
CA ALA A 494 10.96 11.61 6.98
C ALA A 494 11.22 10.54 8.06
N ARG A 495 10.86 10.82 9.32
CA ARG A 495 10.87 9.85 10.43
C ARG A 495 10.05 8.60 10.10
N ASN A 496 8.82 8.81 9.63
CA ASN A 496 7.89 7.72 9.34
C ASN A 496 8.34 6.96 8.08
N PHE A 497 8.80 7.69 7.07
CA PHE A 497 9.27 7.16 5.79
C PHE A 497 10.33 6.06 5.94
N VAL A 498 11.35 6.25 6.79
CA VAL A 498 12.44 5.26 6.91
C VAL A 498 11.98 3.93 7.49
N VAL A 499 10.93 3.92 8.32
CA VAL A 499 10.33 2.68 8.85
C VAL A 499 9.33 2.10 7.87
N GLN A 500 8.35 2.91 7.43
CA GLN A 500 7.25 2.47 6.57
C GLN A 500 7.72 2.04 5.18
N GLY A 501 8.67 2.76 4.59
CA GLY A 501 9.24 2.40 3.30
C GLY A 501 10.16 1.18 3.39
N SER A 502 10.92 1.02 4.47
CA SER A 502 11.70 -0.21 4.68
C SER A 502 10.79 -1.44 4.93
N ALA A 503 9.59 -1.23 5.47
CA ALA A 503 8.58 -2.28 5.60
C ALA A 503 7.94 -2.64 4.25
N ALA A 504 7.65 -1.64 3.40
CA ALA A 504 7.18 -1.87 2.03
C ALA A 504 8.25 -2.59 1.18
N ASP A 505 9.50 -2.16 1.25
CA ASP A 505 10.65 -2.80 0.60
C ASP A 505 10.81 -4.29 1.00
N TRP A 506 10.57 -4.61 2.28
CA TRP A 506 10.53 -6.00 2.77
C TRP A 506 9.30 -6.76 2.26
N ALA A 507 8.12 -6.13 2.23
CA ALA A 507 6.87 -6.77 1.81
C ALA A 507 6.89 -7.15 0.32
N LEU A 508 7.59 -6.39 -0.53
CA LEU A 508 7.82 -6.77 -1.93
C LEU A 508 8.64 -8.06 -2.06
N LEU A 509 9.66 -8.23 -1.20
CA LEU A 509 10.47 -9.44 -1.16
C LEU A 509 9.71 -10.62 -0.58
N LEU A 510 8.81 -10.39 0.39
CA LEU A 510 7.84 -11.39 0.86
C LEU A 510 6.94 -11.86 -0.29
N LEU A 511 6.30 -10.92 -1.00
CA LEU A 511 5.40 -11.24 -2.11
C LEU A 511 6.12 -11.97 -3.25
N ALA A 512 7.33 -11.56 -3.59
CA ALA A 512 8.17 -12.23 -4.57
C ALA A 512 8.55 -13.66 -4.16
N ALA A 513 8.92 -13.86 -2.89
CA ALA A 513 9.26 -15.18 -2.35
C ALA A 513 8.04 -16.10 -2.24
N LEU A 514 6.89 -15.58 -1.78
CA LEU A 514 5.63 -16.32 -1.69
C LEU A 514 5.14 -16.75 -3.08
N ARG A 515 5.22 -15.85 -4.07
CA ARG A 515 4.91 -16.15 -5.47
C ARG A 515 5.79 -17.27 -6.03
N GLN A 516 7.06 -17.34 -5.65
CA GLN A 516 7.96 -18.43 -6.04
C GLN A 516 7.62 -19.74 -5.32
N ALA A 517 7.34 -19.69 -4.02
CA ALA A 517 6.98 -20.87 -3.23
C ALA A 517 5.66 -21.52 -3.72
N CYS A 518 4.67 -20.72 -4.13
CA CYS A 518 3.41 -21.20 -4.72
C CYS A 518 3.50 -21.53 -6.23
N ALA A 519 4.68 -21.46 -6.88
CA ALA A 519 4.76 -21.56 -8.34
C ALA A 519 4.37 -22.93 -8.92
N GLY A 520 4.39 -23.99 -8.11
CA GLY A 520 3.96 -25.35 -8.47
C GLY A 520 2.61 -25.76 -7.86
N MET A 521 1.86 -24.81 -7.28
CA MET A 521 0.55 -25.00 -6.64
C MET A 521 -0.57 -24.44 -7.53
N GLU A 522 -1.81 -24.86 -7.29
CA GLU A 522 -2.99 -24.16 -7.83
C GLU A 522 -3.30 -22.85 -7.07
N ALA A 523 -2.71 -22.67 -5.88
CA ALA A 523 -2.79 -21.47 -5.04
C ALA A 523 -2.51 -20.13 -5.77
N GLU A 524 -3.45 -19.20 -5.67
CA GLU A 524 -3.38 -17.84 -6.21
C GLU A 524 -3.24 -16.79 -5.09
N LEU A 525 -2.32 -15.84 -5.23
CA LEU A 525 -2.32 -14.64 -4.37
C LEU A 525 -3.44 -13.71 -4.87
N VAL A 526 -4.41 -13.39 -4.01
CA VAL A 526 -5.65 -12.67 -4.41
C VAL A 526 -5.87 -11.33 -3.71
N PHE A 527 -5.13 -11.06 -2.63
CA PHE A 527 -5.20 -9.78 -1.91
C PHE A 527 -3.87 -9.46 -1.22
N PHE A 528 -3.56 -8.17 -1.16
CA PHE A 528 -2.48 -7.63 -0.34
C PHE A 528 -2.87 -6.25 0.20
N GLN A 529 -2.62 -6.03 1.50
CA GLN A 529 -2.78 -4.77 2.19
C GLN A 529 -1.63 -4.58 3.19
N HIS A 530 -0.51 -4.01 2.73
CA HIS A 530 0.68 -3.63 3.50
C HIS A 530 1.39 -4.76 4.27
N ASP A 531 0.74 -5.32 5.28
CA ASP A 531 1.16 -6.37 6.20
C ASP A 531 0.20 -7.57 6.20
N GLU A 532 -0.97 -7.47 5.56
CA GLU A 532 -1.90 -8.59 5.33
C GLU A 532 -1.79 -9.12 3.88
N VAL A 533 -1.76 -10.44 3.71
CA VAL A 533 -1.86 -11.14 2.42
C VAL A 533 -2.95 -12.22 2.48
N ILE A 534 -3.67 -12.42 1.39
CA ILE A 534 -4.62 -13.54 1.25
C ILE A 534 -4.25 -14.37 0.02
N VAL A 535 -4.10 -15.67 0.24
CA VAL A 535 -3.93 -16.68 -0.80
C VAL A 535 -5.22 -17.50 -0.88
N HIS A 536 -5.74 -17.70 -2.08
CA HIS A 536 -6.87 -18.57 -2.37
C HIS A 536 -6.33 -19.86 -2.98
N CYS A 537 -6.56 -21.01 -2.35
CA CYS A 537 -6.02 -22.30 -2.80
C CYS A 537 -7.02 -23.44 -2.60
N PRO A 538 -6.87 -24.58 -3.29
CA PRO A 538 -7.59 -25.80 -2.94
C PRO A 538 -7.37 -26.17 -1.47
N GLU A 539 -8.35 -26.81 -0.84
CA GLU A 539 -8.28 -27.19 0.58
C GLU A 539 -7.06 -28.07 0.89
N GLY A 540 -6.69 -28.98 -0.02
CA GLY A 540 -5.52 -29.84 0.12
C GLY A 540 -4.16 -29.13 0.06
N GLU A 541 -4.10 -27.88 -0.41
CA GLU A 541 -2.86 -27.08 -0.47
C GLU A 541 -2.70 -26.13 0.73
N ALA A 542 -3.72 -25.96 1.57
CA ALA A 542 -3.75 -24.89 2.58
C ALA A 542 -2.59 -24.95 3.59
N GLU A 543 -2.20 -26.14 4.06
CA GLU A 543 -1.04 -26.31 4.96
C GLU A 543 0.28 -25.95 4.26
N ALA A 544 0.42 -26.31 2.99
CA ALA A 544 1.60 -25.99 2.19
C ALA A 544 1.71 -24.47 1.93
N VAL A 545 0.58 -23.79 1.73
CA VAL A 545 0.51 -22.33 1.62
C VAL A 545 0.88 -21.64 2.95
N VAL A 546 0.42 -22.15 4.10
CA VAL A 546 0.82 -21.63 5.42
C VAL A 546 2.34 -21.78 5.64
N ALA A 547 2.92 -22.92 5.24
CA ALA A 547 4.36 -23.12 5.26
C ALA A 547 5.09 -22.15 4.31
N ALA A 548 4.61 -21.99 3.08
CA ALA A 548 5.16 -21.07 2.08
C ALA A 548 5.18 -19.61 2.56
N ILE A 549 4.14 -19.14 3.25
CA ILE A 549 4.08 -17.78 3.83
C ILE A 549 5.18 -17.59 4.89
N ARG A 550 5.38 -18.59 5.75
CA ARG A 550 6.45 -18.56 6.76
C ARG A 550 7.84 -18.55 6.12
N GLU A 551 8.08 -19.44 5.15
CA GLU A 551 9.37 -19.54 4.46
C GLU A 551 9.69 -18.27 3.65
N ALA A 552 8.68 -17.70 2.99
CA ALA A 552 8.78 -16.43 2.30
C ALA A 552 9.12 -15.27 3.24
N SER A 553 8.51 -15.23 4.44
CA SER A 553 8.81 -14.22 5.46
C SER A 553 10.26 -14.34 5.97
N ASP A 554 10.68 -15.55 6.32
CA ASP A 554 12.05 -15.82 6.78
C ASP A 554 13.08 -15.51 5.68
N LEU A 555 12.77 -15.79 4.41
CA LEU A 555 13.61 -15.42 3.26
C LEU A 555 13.65 -13.91 3.02
N ALA A 556 12.51 -13.22 3.03
CA ALA A 556 12.42 -11.77 2.86
C ALA A 556 13.19 -11.03 3.97
N GLY A 557 13.10 -11.50 5.22
CA GLY A 557 13.89 -10.98 6.34
C GLY A 557 15.39 -11.08 6.08
N ARG A 558 15.87 -12.25 5.63
CA ARG A 558 17.29 -12.47 5.28
C ARG A 558 17.74 -11.67 4.05
N LEU A 559 16.91 -11.54 3.01
CA LEU A 559 17.26 -10.79 1.80
C LEU A 559 17.32 -9.28 2.08
N THR A 560 16.34 -8.75 2.80
CA THR A 560 16.27 -7.31 3.11
C THR A 560 17.37 -6.91 4.10
N PHE A 561 17.47 -7.64 5.22
CA PHE A 561 18.29 -7.22 6.36
C PHE A 561 19.55 -8.07 6.56
N GLY A 562 19.82 -9.08 5.74
CA GLY A 562 20.93 -10.01 6.00
C GLY A 562 20.70 -10.82 7.28
N GLU A 563 21.77 -11.29 7.91
CA GLU A 563 21.67 -11.99 9.19
C GLU A 563 21.17 -11.06 10.31
N THR A 564 20.13 -11.49 11.00
CA THR A 564 19.51 -10.78 12.11
C THR A 564 18.75 -11.75 13.01
N PRO A 565 18.77 -11.58 14.35
CA PRO A 565 17.89 -12.32 15.27
C PRO A 565 16.44 -11.84 15.21
N VAL A 566 16.14 -10.72 14.55
CA VAL A 566 14.77 -10.18 14.42
C VAL A 566 13.91 -11.16 13.62
N ARG A 567 12.77 -11.55 14.18
CA ARG A 567 11.79 -12.42 13.53
C ARG A 567 10.65 -11.60 12.93
N PHE A 568 10.05 -12.10 11.86
CA PHE A 568 8.88 -11.52 11.18
C PHE A 568 7.72 -12.56 11.13
N PRO A 569 7.10 -12.89 12.28
CA PRO A 569 6.04 -13.89 12.34
C PRO A 569 4.74 -13.39 11.69
N PHE A 570 3.90 -14.35 11.30
CA PHE A 570 2.55 -14.12 10.80
C PHE A 570 1.54 -14.85 11.67
N THR A 571 0.46 -14.15 12.03
CA THR A 571 -0.79 -14.80 12.45
C THR A 571 -1.51 -15.28 11.19
N THR A 572 -1.84 -16.57 11.11
CA THR A 572 -2.50 -17.18 9.94
C THR A 572 -3.83 -17.80 10.31
N ALA A 573 -4.81 -17.72 9.39
CA ALA A 573 -6.11 -18.36 9.49
C ALA A 573 -6.48 -18.99 8.14
N VAL A 574 -6.96 -20.24 8.18
CA VAL A 574 -7.47 -20.97 7.01
C VAL A 574 -8.99 -21.02 7.13
N VAL A 575 -9.69 -20.35 6.22
CA VAL A 575 -11.15 -20.12 6.34
C VAL A 575 -11.88 -20.25 5.00
N GLU A 576 -13.18 -20.53 5.04
CA GLU A 576 -14.06 -20.43 3.86
C GLU A 576 -14.48 -18.99 3.60
N CYS A 577 -14.62 -18.17 4.64
CA CYS A 577 -15.03 -16.77 4.56
C CYS A 577 -14.05 -15.85 5.30
N TYR A 578 -13.65 -14.75 4.67
CA TYR A 578 -12.70 -13.78 5.25
C TYR A 578 -13.23 -13.11 6.53
N ALA A 579 -14.54 -13.10 6.77
CA ALA A 579 -15.13 -12.61 8.01
C ALA A 579 -14.72 -13.45 9.25
N ASP A 580 -14.34 -14.71 9.06
CA ASP A 580 -14.02 -15.66 10.13
C ASP A 580 -12.52 -15.70 10.47
N ALA A 581 -11.68 -15.02 9.69
CA ALA A 581 -10.23 -14.99 9.90
C ALA A 581 -9.76 -14.11 11.06
N LYS A 582 -10.60 -13.16 11.53
CA LYS A 582 -10.26 -12.12 12.54
C LYS A 582 -11.49 -11.62 13.29
#